data_AF-A0A316ASC4-F1
#
_entry.id   AF-A0A316ASC4-F1
#
_cell.length_a   1.000
_cell.length_b   1.000
_cell.length_c   1.000
_cell.angle_alpha   90.00
_cell.angle_beta   90.00
_cell.angle_gamma   90.00
#
_symmetry.space_group_name_H-M   'P 1'
#
loop_
_entity.id
_entity.type
_entity.pdbx_description
1 polymer ?
#
loop_
_entity_poly.entity_id
_entity_poly.type
_entity_poly.pdbx_seq_one_letter_code
_entity_poly.pdbx_strand_id
1 'polypeptide(L)'
;MKSKFLLLSSIVMLSFLAGCAGSSNGENLEVPTNLPPICRDIDFVEQPDMREMCGVRTVRTLAYKNVPQQRYLIKPQETSIVKSGDKMELRFQNSLPIYLDGPITDEILFSQEKRLEKIKNTYDYHEIYTSKSDRIRIFKMGIPTDKGTNYSFCFRIPEKKGNDRTRSRAMGNHIETMSCADYEKLVSEEQKRRAK
;
A
#
# COMPACT_ATOMS: atom_id res chain seq x y z
N MET A 1 -53.92 -58.64 -0.12
CA MET A 1 -52.71 -59.50 0.00
C MET A 1 -51.51 -58.61 0.21
N LYS A 2 -50.63 -59.01 1.13
CA LYS A 2 -49.49 -58.26 1.66
C LYS A 2 -48.32 -58.32 0.67
N SER A 3 -47.68 -57.20 0.39
CA SER A 3 -46.27 -57.19 -0.05
C SER A 3 -45.50 -56.30 0.91
N LYS A 4 -44.74 -56.96 1.80
CA LYS A 4 -43.71 -56.38 2.65
C LYS A 4 -42.36 -56.81 2.06
N PHE A 5 -41.33 -56.04 2.36
CA PHE A 5 -39.91 -56.26 2.10
C PHE A 5 -39.40 -55.88 0.71
N LEU A 6 -38.80 -54.69 0.63
CA LEU A 6 -37.35 -54.54 0.46
C LEU A 6 -36.98 -53.06 0.63
N LEU A 7 -37.01 -52.63 1.89
CA LEU A 7 -36.14 -51.57 2.40
C LEU A 7 -34.82 -52.24 2.78
N LEU A 8 -33.72 -51.47 2.73
CA LEU A 8 -32.32 -51.84 2.98
C LEU A 8 -31.55 -52.36 1.76
N SER A 9 -30.95 -51.43 1.01
CA SER A 9 -29.50 -51.39 0.75
C SER A 9 -29.22 -50.53 -0.48
N SER A 10 -28.95 -49.23 -0.29
CA SER A 10 -28.11 -48.38 -1.18
C SER A 10 -28.24 -46.87 -0.87
N ILE A 11 -28.25 -46.49 0.41
CA ILE A 11 -27.97 -45.10 0.81
C ILE A 11 -26.96 -45.14 1.96
N VAL A 12 -25.79 -45.70 1.69
CA VAL A 12 -24.60 -45.60 2.56
C VAL A 12 -23.43 -45.22 1.67
N MET A 13 -23.48 -44.04 1.05
CA MET A 13 -22.30 -43.40 0.48
C MET A 13 -22.52 -41.90 0.23
N LEU A 14 -23.04 -41.19 1.24
CA LEU A 14 -23.19 -39.73 1.22
C LEU A 14 -22.90 -39.09 2.58
N SER A 15 -21.91 -39.66 3.29
CA SER A 15 -21.52 -39.24 4.65
C SER A 15 -20.01 -39.13 4.79
N PHE A 16 -19.35 -38.39 3.88
CA PHE A 16 -17.98 -37.88 4.08
C PHE A 16 -17.70 -36.53 3.40
N LEU A 17 -18.72 -35.65 3.35
CA LEU A 17 -18.51 -34.22 3.10
C LEU A 17 -19.14 -33.40 4.23
N ALA A 18 -18.85 -33.79 5.47
CA ALA A 18 -18.77 -32.81 6.54
C ALA A 18 -17.49 -32.01 6.30
N GLY A 19 -17.57 -31.03 5.39
CA GLY A 19 -16.66 -29.90 5.46
C GLY A 19 -16.84 -29.31 6.85
N CYS A 20 -15.83 -29.47 7.70
CA CYS A 20 -15.74 -28.74 8.95
C CYS A 20 -15.80 -27.26 8.57
N ALA A 21 -16.98 -26.66 8.67
CA ALA A 21 -17.14 -25.23 8.75
C ALA A 21 -16.21 -24.79 9.87
N GLY A 22 -15.13 -24.09 9.51
CA GLY A 22 -14.18 -23.55 10.46
C GLY A 22 -14.94 -22.70 11.46
N SER A 23 -15.21 -23.27 12.63
CA SER A 23 -15.64 -22.53 13.79
C SER A 23 -14.41 -21.78 14.27
N SER A 24 -14.09 -20.67 13.60
CA SER A 24 -13.17 -19.70 14.17
C SER A 24 -13.84 -19.16 15.43
N ASN A 25 -13.58 -19.77 16.58
CA ASN A 25 -13.66 -19.03 17.82
C ASN A 25 -12.70 -17.84 17.61
N GLY A 26 -13.26 -16.65 17.40
CA GLY A 26 -12.57 -15.42 17.02
C GLY A 26 -11.70 -14.85 18.13
N GLU A 27 -10.96 -15.72 18.82
CA GLU A 27 -10.00 -15.37 19.85
C GLU A 27 -8.75 -14.84 19.17
N ASN A 28 -8.43 -13.57 19.46
CA ASN A 28 -7.20 -12.97 18.99
C ASN A 28 -6.04 -13.54 19.82
N LEU A 29 -5.11 -14.25 19.16
CA LEU A 29 -3.93 -14.83 19.79
C LEU A 29 -2.72 -13.92 19.55
N GLU A 30 -2.01 -13.56 20.62
CA GLU A 30 -0.71 -12.92 20.57
C GLU A 30 0.37 -14.00 20.69
N VAL A 31 1.02 -14.32 19.56
CA VAL A 31 2.08 -15.33 19.48
C VAL A 31 3.45 -14.65 19.58
N PRO A 32 4.28 -14.96 20.60
CA PRO A 32 5.64 -14.42 20.72
C PRO A 32 6.52 -14.73 19.50
N THR A 33 7.48 -13.85 19.18
CA THR A 33 8.40 -14.07 18.05
C THR A 33 9.54 -15.03 18.34
N ASN A 34 9.85 -15.26 19.62
CA ASN A 34 10.91 -16.17 20.08
C ASN A 34 10.30 -17.47 20.62
N LEU A 35 9.62 -18.23 19.77
CA LEU A 35 9.07 -19.51 20.16
C LEU A 35 10.17 -20.57 20.34
N PRO A 36 10.08 -21.40 21.40
CA PRO A 36 10.86 -22.62 21.52
C PRO A 36 10.70 -23.50 20.27
N PRO A 37 11.71 -24.29 19.85
CA PRO A 37 11.64 -25.12 18.64
C PRO A 37 10.41 -26.03 18.58
N ILE A 38 9.96 -26.56 19.72
CA ILE A 38 8.77 -27.42 19.84
C ILE A 38 7.45 -26.69 19.53
N CYS A 39 7.42 -25.37 19.64
CA CYS A 39 6.23 -24.54 19.52
C CYS A 39 6.06 -23.90 18.14
N ARG A 40 7.00 -24.08 17.20
CA ARG A 40 7.04 -23.32 15.95
C ARG A 40 6.03 -23.79 14.91
N ASP A 41 5.68 -25.07 14.93
CA ASP A 41 4.82 -25.71 13.94
C ASP A 41 3.43 -26.08 14.51
N ILE A 42 3.09 -25.56 15.69
CA ILE A 42 1.80 -25.81 16.36
C ILE A 42 0.78 -24.80 15.87
N ASP A 43 -0.39 -25.30 15.44
CA ASP A 43 -1.57 -24.45 15.28
C ASP A 43 -2.23 -24.24 16.65
N PHE A 44 -1.95 -23.10 17.25
CA PHE A 44 -2.50 -22.72 18.55
C PHE A 44 -4.02 -22.50 18.51
N VAL A 45 -4.64 -22.34 17.35
CA VAL A 45 -6.11 -22.27 17.24
C VAL A 45 -6.70 -23.66 17.49
N GLU A 46 -6.09 -24.70 16.94
CA GLU A 46 -6.53 -26.09 17.07
C GLU A 46 -6.08 -26.75 18.38
N GLN A 47 -4.97 -26.29 18.96
CA GLN A 47 -4.39 -26.83 20.21
C GLN A 47 -4.28 -25.73 21.28
N PRO A 48 -5.39 -25.39 21.96
CA PRO A 48 -5.45 -24.28 22.92
C PRO A 48 -4.65 -24.56 24.21
N ASP A 49 -4.48 -25.82 24.56
CA ASP A 49 -3.66 -26.34 25.65
C ASP A 49 -2.17 -26.01 25.48
N MET A 50 -1.68 -25.93 24.24
CA MET A 50 -0.29 -25.58 23.95
C MET A 50 -0.02 -24.07 24.05
N ARG A 51 -1.06 -23.23 24.15
CA ARG A 51 -0.92 -21.76 24.17
C ARG A 51 -0.12 -21.28 25.37
N GLU A 52 -0.50 -21.70 26.57
CA GLU A 52 0.16 -21.27 27.81
C GLU A 52 1.62 -21.76 27.86
N MET A 53 1.86 -23.01 27.45
CA MET A 53 3.20 -23.60 27.43
C MET A 53 4.13 -22.91 26.42
N CYS A 54 3.60 -22.44 25.30
CA CYS A 54 4.36 -21.71 24.28
C CYS A 54 4.32 -20.18 24.48
N GLY A 55 3.77 -19.69 25.59
CA GLY A 55 3.70 -18.27 25.93
C GLY A 55 2.73 -17.46 25.05
N VAL A 56 1.84 -18.12 24.31
CA VAL A 56 0.81 -17.51 23.48
C VAL A 56 -0.32 -17.02 24.36
N ARG A 57 -0.66 -15.73 24.26
CA ARG A 57 -1.69 -15.10 25.10
C ARG A 57 -2.95 -14.85 24.31
N THR A 58 -4.11 -15.12 24.92
CA THR A 58 -5.40 -14.66 24.40
C THR A 58 -5.57 -13.19 24.75
N VAL A 59 -5.54 -12.32 23.76
CA VAL A 59 -5.76 -10.89 23.95
C VAL A 59 -7.23 -10.57 23.70
N ARG A 60 -7.90 -10.03 24.73
CA ARG A 60 -9.31 -9.61 24.65
C ARG A 60 -9.50 -8.34 23.81
N THR A 61 -8.41 -7.60 23.59
CA THR A 61 -8.39 -6.36 22.82
C THR A 61 -7.50 -6.53 21.61
N LEU A 62 -8.02 -6.21 20.42
CA LEU A 62 -7.21 -5.89 19.25
C LEU A 62 -6.26 -4.77 19.67
N ALA A 63 -5.04 -5.11 20.08
CA ALA A 63 -3.96 -4.14 20.05
C ALA A 63 -3.75 -3.89 18.55
N TYR A 64 -4.47 -2.92 18.01
CA TYR A 64 -4.26 -2.42 16.67
C TYR A 64 -2.76 -2.13 16.60
N LYS A 65 -2.00 -3.00 15.92
CA LYS A 65 -0.76 -2.55 15.30
C LYS A 65 -1.23 -1.34 14.51
N ASN A 66 -0.82 -0.14 14.92
CA ASN A 66 -1.01 1.09 14.19
C ASN A 66 -0.24 0.92 12.88
N VAL A 67 -0.77 0.10 11.97
CA VAL A 67 -0.29 0.03 10.62
C VAL A 67 -0.65 1.40 10.05
N PRO A 68 0.34 2.19 9.61
CA PRO A 68 0.05 3.46 8.99
C PRO A 68 -0.99 3.25 7.88
N GLN A 69 -2.02 4.07 7.91
CA GLN A 69 -3.06 4.07 6.88
C GLN A 69 -2.40 4.46 5.57
N GLN A 70 -2.07 3.45 4.75
CA GLN A 70 -1.23 3.62 3.57
C GLN A 70 -1.88 2.99 2.34
N ARG A 71 -1.81 3.71 1.22
CA ARG A 71 -2.15 3.23 -0.10
C ARG A 71 -0.99 3.40 -1.05
N TYR A 72 -0.71 2.37 -1.85
CA TYR A 72 0.38 2.40 -2.82
C TYR A 72 -0.09 2.95 -4.14
N LEU A 73 0.76 3.71 -4.81
CA LEU A 73 0.57 4.12 -6.20
C LEU A 73 1.26 3.12 -7.14
N ILE A 74 0.86 3.11 -8.41
CA ILE A 74 1.53 2.30 -9.44
C ILE A 74 2.79 3.01 -9.95
N LYS A 75 2.76 4.35 -10.07
CA LYS A 75 3.87 5.14 -10.61
C LYS A 75 4.18 6.38 -9.76
N PRO A 76 5.45 6.80 -9.62
CA PRO A 76 6.62 5.94 -9.81
C PRO A 76 6.58 4.77 -8.80
N GLN A 77 7.43 3.76 -8.99
CA GLN A 77 7.46 2.61 -8.08
C GLN A 77 7.76 3.04 -6.64
N GLU A 78 7.31 2.24 -5.67
CA GLU A 78 7.53 2.50 -4.24
C GLU A 78 6.98 3.85 -3.74
N THR A 79 6.02 4.42 -4.48
CA THR A 79 5.31 5.64 -4.07
C THR A 79 4.05 5.27 -3.31
N SER A 80 3.74 6.04 -2.27
CA SER A 80 2.55 5.80 -1.44
C SER A 80 1.93 7.08 -0.92
N ILE A 81 0.64 7.03 -0.65
CA ILE A 81 -0.09 8.02 0.14
C ILE A 81 -0.25 7.45 1.53
N VAL A 82 0.14 8.20 2.54
CA VAL A 82 0.04 7.82 3.96
C VAL A 82 -0.78 8.86 4.69
N LYS A 83 -1.80 8.40 5.42
CA LYS A 83 -2.51 9.22 6.39
C LYS A 83 -1.84 9.07 7.75
N SER A 84 -1.32 10.18 8.27
CA SER A 84 -0.60 10.27 9.53
C SER A 84 -1.26 11.33 10.41
N GLY A 85 -2.16 10.88 11.29
CA GLY A 85 -3.04 11.78 12.05
C GLY A 85 -3.98 12.55 11.11
N ASP A 86 -3.97 13.87 11.23
CA ASP A 86 -4.81 14.78 10.42
C ASP A 86 -4.19 15.17 9.09
N LYS A 87 -2.97 14.69 8.79
CA LYS A 87 -2.24 15.02 7.56
C LYS A 87 -2.19 13.85 6.60
N MET A 88 -2.21 14.18 5.32
CA MET A 88 -1.98 13.23 4.24
C MET A 88 -0.63 13.52 3.59
N GLU A 89 0.16 12.47 3.38
CA GLU A 89 1.52 12.57 2.87
C GLU A 89 1.66 11.75 1.59
N LEU A 90 2.16 12.37 0.54
CA LEU A 90 2.70 11.70 -0.62
C LEU A 90 4.18 11.40 -0.38
N ARG A 91 4.52 10.12 -0.35
CA ARG A 91 5.88 9.64 -0.08
C ARG A 91 6.45 8.98 -1.32
N PHE A 92 7.57 9.50 -1.79
CA PHE A 92 8.39 8.84 -2.80
C PHE A 92 9.61 8.19 -2.17
N GLN A 93 10.13 7.16 -2.81
CA GLN A 93 11.37 6.51 -2.43
C GLN A 93 12.52 7.53 -2.32
N ASN A 94 13.28 7.48 -1.23
CA ASN A 94 14.46 8.33 -1.01
C ASN A 94 14.19 9.85 -1.13
N SER A 95 12.99 10.30 -0.74
CA SER A 95 12.60 11.72 -0.72
C SER A 95 11.93 12.07 0.61
N LEU A 96 11.85 13.36 0.91
CA LEU A 96 11.04 13.82 2.03
C LEU A 96 9.54 13.71 1.69
N PRO A 97 8.67 13.40 2.66
CA PRO A 97 7.22 13.41 2.45
C PRO A 97 6.73 14.78 1.97
N ILE A 98 5.80 14.78 1.03
CA ILE A 98 5.10 15.97 0.57
C ILE A 98 3.68 15.94 1.13
N TYR A 99 3.25 17.02 1.79
CA TYR A 99 1.87 17.09 2.28
C TYR A 99 0.89 17.31 1.14
N LEU A 100 -0.18 16.52 1.14
CA LEU A 100 -1.31 16.68 0.24
C LEU A 100 -2.41 17.44 0.99
N ASP A 101 -2.83 18.56 0.41
CA ASP A 101 -3.90 19.40 0.94
C ASP A 101 -5.08 19.46 -0.05
N GLY A 102 -6.22 19.93 0.43
CA GLY A 102 -7.43 20.12 -0.36
C GLY A 102 -8.35 18.90 -0.37
N PRO A 103 -9.41 18.89 -1.20
CA PRO A 103 -10.50 17.92 -1.09
C PRO A 103 -10.07 16.45 -1.22
N ILE A 104 -8.94 16.18 -1.90
CA ILE A 104 -8.37 14.85 -2.03
C ILE A 104 -8.20 14.12 -0.68
N THR A 105 -7.96 14.87 0.41
CA THR A 105 -7.73 14.30 1.74
C THR A 105 -8.94 13.54 2.29
N ASP A 106 -10.14 13.90 1.84
CA ASP A 106 -11.42 13.33 2.28
C ASP A 106 -12.05 12.39 1.23
N GLU A 107 -11.36 12.19 0.11
CA GLU A 107 -11.84 11.37 -1.00
C GLU A 107 -11.05 10.08 -1.19
N ILE A 108 -9.90 9.94 -0.52
CA ILE A 108 -9.11 8.71 -0.50
C ILE A 108 -9.45 7.91 0.76
N LEU A 109 -9.88 6.67 0.58
CA LEU A 109 -10.29 5.78 1.66
C LEU A 109 -9.14 4.86 2.08
N PHE A 110 -8.92 4.72 3.38
CA PHE A 110 -7.86 3.89 3.95
C PHE A 110 -8.41 2.66 4.71
N SER A 111 -9.51 2.08 4.23
CA SER A 111 -10.07 0.86 4.81
C SER A 111 -9.14 -0.35 4.60
N GLN A 112 -9.35 -1.43 5.37
CA GLN A 112 -8.58 -2.67 5.21
C GLN A 112 -8.70 -3.24 3.79
N GLU A 113 -9.88 -3.16 3.19
CA GLU A 113 -10.14 -3.60 1.80
C GLU A 113 -9.30 -2.82 0.79
N LYS A 114 -9.21 -1.49 0.98
CA LYS A 114 -8.49 -0.58 0.08
C LYS A 114 -6.96 -0.62 0.25
N ARG A 115 -6.46 -1.21 1.32
CA ARG A 115 -5.03 -1.28 1.63
C ARG A 115 -4.22 -2.06 0.59
N LEU A 116 -4.78 -3.14 0.05
CA LEU A 116 -4.11 -3.98 -0.95
C LEU A 116 -4.29 -3.44 -2.38
N GLU A 117 -5.26 -2.56 -2.59
CA GLU A 117 -5.56 -1.97 -3.89
C GLU A 117 -4.58 -0.82 -4.19
N LYS A 118 -3.75 -1.00 -5.23
CA LYS A 118 -2.88 0.08 -5.73
C LYS A 118 -3.69 1.12 -6.50
N ILE A 119 -3.47 2.39 -6.19
CA ILE A 119 -4.06 3.52 -6.91
C ILE A 119 -3.41 3.61 -8.30
N LYS A 120 -4.23 3.48 -9.35
CA LYS A 120 -3.83 3.56 -10.77
C LYS A 120 -3.63 5.03 -11.19
N ASN A 121 -2.59 5.65 -10.67
CA ASN A 121 -2.26 7.04 -10.99
C ASN A 121 -1.60 7.19 -12.36
N THR A 122 -1.67 8.40 -12.92
CA THR A 122 -0.87 8.78 -14.10
C THR A 122 0.46 9.39 -13.66
N TYR A 123 1.46 9.32 -14.54
CA TYR A 123 2.80 9.84 -14.32
C TYR A 123 3.40 10.24 -15.66
N ASP A 124 3.69 11.53 -15.82
CA ASP A 124 4.34 12.12 -16.99
C ASP A 124 5.65 12.78 -16.54
N TYR A 125 6.77 12.44 -17.17
CA TYR A 125 8.12 12.84 -16.76
C TYR A 125 8.88 13.46 -17.92
N HIS A 126 9.49 14.62 -17.69
CA HIS A 126 10.30 15.32 -18.68
C HIS A 126 11.67 15.70 -18.11
N GLU A 127 12.70 15.51 -18.95
CA GLU A 127 14.02 16.10 -18.77
C GLU A 127 14.23 17.19 -19.82
N ILE A 128 14.37 18.43 -19.37
CA ILE A 128 14.56 19.62 -20.20
C ILE A 128 16.01 20.08 -20.06
N TYR A 129 16.73 20.10 -21.18
CA TYR A 129 18.14 20.49 -21.23
C TYR A 129 18.26 21.97 -21.58
N THR A 130 18.80 22.81 -20.70
CA THR A 130 19.01 24.22 -21.03
C THR A 130 20.31 24.42 -21.84
N SER A 131 20.46 25.58 -22.49
CA SER A 131 21.65 25.91 -23.30
C SER A 131 22.96 25.94 -22.50
N LYS A 132 22.89 25.99 -21.17
CA LYS A 132 24.03 26.04 -20.25
C LYS A 132 24.36 24.69 -19.59
N SER A 133 23.94 23.58 -20.19
CA SER A 133 24.11 22.21 -19.65
C SER A 133 23.35 21.88 -18.35
N ASP A 134 22.56 22.81 -17.80
CA ASP A 134 21.68 22.53 -16.67
C ASP A 134 20.48 21.68 -17.12
N ARG A 135 20.12 20.67 -16.32
CA ARG A 135 19.03 19.74 -16.62
C ARG A 135 17.88 19.94 -15.63
N ILE A 136 16.76 20.41 -16.14
CA ILE A 136 15.53 20.55 -15.37
C ILE A 136 14.74 19.24 -15.49
N ARG A 137 14.53 18.57 -14.36
CA ARG A 137 13.70 17.35 -14.26
C ARG A 137 12.38 17.70 -13.61
N ILE A 138 11.28 17.44 -14.29
CA ILE A 138 9.92 17.74 -13.82
C ILE A 138 9.00 16.55 -14.10
N PHE A 139 7.96 16.40 -13.28
CA PHE A 139 6.92 15.42 -13.52
C PHE A 139 5.54 15.87 -13.06
N LYS A 140 4.51 15.36 -13.72
CA LYS A 140 3.10 15.53 -13.39
C LYS A 140 2.49 14.19 -13.01
N MET A 141 1.69 14.18 -11.95
CA MET A 141 0.96 13.01 -11.47
C MET A 141 -0.53 13.30 -11.36
N GLY A 142 -1.35 12.47 -11.97
CA GLY A 142 -2.79 12.44 -11.75
C GLY A 142 -3.15 11.34 -10.76
N ILE A 143 -3.71 11.71 -9.61
CA ILE A 143 -4.14 10.78 -8.56
C ILE A 143 -5.67 10.69 -8.58
N PRO A 144 -6.25 9.55 -9.02
CA PRO A 144 -7.68 9.32 -8.90
C PRO A 144 -8.05 9.01 -7.45
N THR A 145 -9.20 9.51 -7.01
CA THR A 145 -9.79 9.28 -5.70
C THR A 145 -10.82 8.17 -5.73
N ASP A 146 -11.18 7.64 -4.56
CA ASP A 146 -12.22 6.61 -4.47
C ASP A 146 -13.63 7.18 -4.80
N LYS A 147 -13.79 8.51 -4.82
CA LYS A 147 -15.00 9.20 -5.30
C LYS A 147 -15.03 9.44 -6.81
N GLY A 148 -13.96 9.07 -7.54
CA GLY A 148 -13.88 9.19 -9.00
C GLY A 148 -13.34 10.53 -9.52
N THR A 149 -12.92 11.44 -8.63
CA THR A 149 -12.25 12.69 -9.02
C THR A 149 -10.77 12.44 -9.27
N ASN A 150 -10.15 13.18 -10.19
CA ASN A 150 -8.73 13.05 -10.48
C ASN A 150 -8.00 14.37 -10.23
N TYR A 151 -7.04 14.36 -9.32
CA TYR A 151 -6.26 15.54 -8.96
C TYR A 151 -4.88 15.50 -9.60
N SER A 152 -4.46 16.61 -10.19
CA SER A 152 -3.14 16.74 -10.78
C SER A 152 -2.18 17.47 -9.84
N PHE A 153 -1.01 16.88 -9.63
CA PHE A 153 0.10 17.44 -8.87
C PHE A 153 1.34 17.51 -9.75
N CYS A 154 2.07 18.61 -9.66
CA CYS A 154 3.24 18.85 -10.48
C CYS A 154 4.45 19.12 -9.60
N PHE A 155 5.59 18.57 -10.01
CA PHE A 155 6.79 18.52 -9.18
C PHE A 155 8.05 18.78 -9.99
N ARG A 156 9.06 19.32 -9.31
CA ARG A 156 10.42 19.50 -9.81
C ARG A 156 11.38 18.66 -8.99
N ILE A 157 12.31 17.98 -9.67
CA ILE A 157 13.41 17.26 -9.04
C ILE A 157 14.66 18.14 -9.17
N PRO A 158 15.10 18.83 -8.10
CA PRO A 158 16.28 19.67 -8.14
C PRO A 158 17.52 18.84 -8.45
N GLU A 159 18.55 19.49 -8.96
CA GLU A 159 19.83 18.85 -9.15
C GLU A 159 20.47 18.54 -7.79
N LYS A 160 21.15 17.40 -7.71
CA LYS A 160 21.89 17.02 -6.50
C LYS A 160 23.05 18.01 -6.33
N LYS A 161 22.97 18.88 -5.32
CA LYS A 161 24.08 19.75 -4.94
C LYS A 161 25.05 18.96 -4.05
N GLY A 162 26.29 18.75 -4.50
CA GLY A 162 27.33 18.09 -3.70
C GLY A 162 28.54 17.60 -4.50
N ASN A 163 29.67 17.40 -3.82
CA ASN A 163 30.91 16.84 -4.37
C ASN A 163 30.77 15.32 -4.59
N ASP A 164 31.58 14.70 -5.46
CA ASP A 164 31.46 13.26 -5.78
C ASP A 164 31.51 12.34 -4.56
N ARG A 165 32.29 12.72 -3.52
CA ARG A 165 32.36 12.00 -2.23
C ARG A 165 31.10 12.14 -1.36
N THR A 166 30.30 13.17 -1.54
CA THR A 166 29.08 13.42 -0.74
C THR A 166 27.79 13.15 -1.51
N ARG A 167 27.86 12.83 -2.81
CA ARG A 167 26.68 12.52 -3.66
C ARG A 167 25.82 11.35 -3.17
N SER A 168 26.40 10.39 -2.44
CA SER A 168 25.68 9.26 -1.85
C SER A 168 25.05 9.57 -0.49
N ARG A 169 25.55 10.61 0.21
CA ARG A 169 25.09 11.02 1.55
C ARG A 169 24.26 12.30 1.55
N ALA A 170 24.32 13.10 0.49
CA ALA A 170 23.52 14.31 0.32
C ALA A 170 22.06 13.89 0.14
N MET A 171 21.34 13.93 1.26
CA MET A 171 19.90 14.13 1.48
C MET A 171 18.98 13.66 0.36
N GLY A 172 18.02 12.80 0.70
CA GLY A 172 16.98 12.32 -0.22
C GLY A 172 16.49 13.42 -1.16
N ASN A 173 16.33 13.10 -2.44
CA ASN A 173 16.03 14.09 -3.47
C ASN A 173 14.85 14.95 -2.98
N HIS A 174 15.09 16.24 -2.72
CA HIS A 174 14.04 17.15 -2.24
C HIS A 174 13.12 17.43 -3.41
N ILE A 175 12.07 16.63 -3.58
CA ILE A 175 11.08 16.86 -4.61
C ILE A 175 10.31 18.13 -4.23
N GLU A 176 10.36 19.14 -5.09
CA GLU A 176 9.73 20.43 -4.87
C GLU A 176 8.36 20.45 -5.56
N THR A 177 7.33 20.88 -4.85
CA THR A 177 6.02 21.16 -5.46
C THR A 177 6.10 22.37 -6.39
N MET A 178 5.48 22.28 -7.55
CA MET A 178 5.34 23.40 -8.49
C MET A 178 3.91 23.48 -9.02
N SER A 179 3.53 24.62 -9.60
CA SER A 179 2.23 24.75 -10.23
C SER A 179 2.17 23.92 -11.52
N CYS A 180 1.00 23.36 -11.82
CA CYS A 180 0.83 22.64 -13.08
C CYS A 180 0.80 23.57 -14.31
N ALA A 181 0.49 24.86 -14.12
CA ALA A 181 0.64 25.85 -15.17
C ALA A 181 2.12 26.06 -15.56
N ASP A 182 3.01 26.13 -14.57
CA ASP A 182 4.46 26.25 -14.81
C ASP A 182 5.02 25.00 -15.48
N TYR A 183 4.52 23.81 -15.09
CA TYR A 183 4.88 22.55 -15.73
C TYR A 183 4.53 22.57 -17.22
N GLU A 184 3.29 22.94 -17.54
CA GLU A 184 2.80 22.97 -18.92
C GLU A 184 3.56 23.99 -19.77
N LYS A 185 3.88 25.16 -19.18
CA LYS A 185 4.71 26.17 -19.83
C LYS A 185 6.08 25.61 -20.21
N LEU A 186 6.80 25.00 -19.27
CA LEU A 186 8.13 24.43 -19.50
C LEU A 186 8.12 23.34 -20.57
N VAL A 187 7.13 22.44 -20.52
CA VAL A 187 6.98 21.38 -21.53
C VAL A 187 6.70 21.97 -22.92
N SER A 188 5.83 22.98 -23.01
CA SER A 188 5.51 23.63 -24.29
C SER A 188 6.69 24.37 -24.92
N GLU A 189 7.53 25.02 -24.08
CA GLU A 189 8.74 25.72 -24.54
C GLU A 189 9.76 24.73 -25.07
N GLU A 190 9.94 23.58 -24.42
CA GLU A 190 10.83 22.52 -24.89
C GLU A 190 10.36 21.92 -26.21
N GLN A 191 9.05 21.66 -26.37
CA GLN A 191 8.49 21.16 -27.63
C GLN A 191 8.73 22.12 -28.78
N LYS A 192 8.50 23.43 -28.57
CA LYS A 192 8.78 24.48 -29.56
C LYS A 192 10.26 24.53 -29.94
N ARG A 193 11.15 24.34 -28.96
CA ARG A 193 12.60 24.31 -29.20
C ARG A 193 13.04 23.12 -30.04
N ARG A 194 12.45 21.94 -29.82
CA ARG A 194 12.74 20.71 -30.59
C ARG A 194 12.17 20.73 -32.00
N ALA A 195 11.12 21.51 -32.25
CA ALA A 195 10.48 21.63 -33.55
C ALA A 195 11.21 22.60 -34.51
N LYS A 196 12.19 23.35 -34.01
CA LYS A 196 13.01 24.31 -34.77
C LYS A 196 14.37 23.70 -35.11
#